data_AF-A0A2N6SH25-F1
#
_entry.id   AF-A0A2N6SH25-F1
#
_cell.length_a   1.000
_cell.length_b   1.000
_cell.length_c   1.000
_cell.angle_alpha   90.00
_cell.angle_beta   90.00
_cell.angle_gamma   90.00
#
_symmetry.space_group_name_H-M   'P 1'
#
loop_
_entity.id
_entity.type
_entity.pdbx_description
1 polymer ?
#
loop_
_entity_poly.entity_id
_entity_poly.type
_entity_poly.pdbx_seq_one_letter_code
_entity_poly.pdbx_strand_id
1 'polypeptide(L)'
;MENSLIFLKVRKRIEEDVMKIEEMILACLSVKGDKKCPLYQDVIDTQIYGLSKEINLAVEIGCMTNEAGKEILAELEEKASLIYSTDLQSKVN
;
A
#
# COMPACT_ATOMS: atom_id res chain seq x y z
N MET A 1 -17.04 -9.37 -23.69
CA MET A 1 -17.78 -9.42 -22.41
C MET A 1 -17.40 -10.66 -21.57
N GLU A 2 -16.34 -11.40 -21.91
CA GLU A 2 -16.13 -12.75 -21.33
C GLU A 2 -15.52 -12.78 -19.91
N ASN A 3 -14.90 -11.71 -19.41
CA ASN A 3 -14.19 -11.75 -18.12
C ASN A 3 -14.76 -10.82 -17.03
N SER A 4 -15.99 -10.33 -17.17
CA SER A 4 -16.56 -9.30 -16.27
C SER A 4 -16.53 -9.71 -14.78
N LEU A 5 -16.90 -10.95 -14.47
CA LEU A 5 -16.91 -11.45 -13.08
C LEU A 5 -15.50 -11.59 -12.49
N ILE A 6 -14.53 -12.03 -13.30
CA ILE A 6 -13.14 -12.18 -12.87
C ILE A 6 -12.56 -10.80 -12.58
N PHE A 7 -12.77 -9.84 -13.47
CA PHE A 7 -12.28 -8.47 -13.29
C PHE A 7 -12.89 -7.80 -12.07
N LEU A 8 -14.19 -8.02 -11.80
CA LEU A 8 -14.82 -7.53 -10.58
C LEU A 8 -14.14 -8.10 -9.31
N LYS A 9 -13.87 -9.40 -9.29
CA LYS A 9 -13.20 -10.05 -8.15
C LYS A 9 -11.76 -9.58 -7.96
N VAL A 10 -11.02 -9.40 -9.05
CA VAL A 10 -9.64 -8.89 -9.01
C VAL A 10 -9.61 -7.47 -8.46
N ARG A 11 -10.47 -6.57 -8.95
CA ARG A 11 -10.54 -5.20 -8.43
C ARG A 11 -10.91 -5.16 -6.94
N LYS A 12 -11.94 -5.92 -6.54
CA LYS A 12 -12.33 -6.02 -5.13
C LYS A 12 -11.18 -6.51 -4.24
N ARG A 13 -10.40 -7.48 -4.71
CA ARG A 13 -9.25 -7.99 -3.95
C ARG A 13 -8.16 -6.93 -3.79
N ILE A 14 -7.84 -6.22 -4.86
CA ILE A 14 -6.86 -5.12 -4.85
C ILE A 14 -7.33 -4.00 -3.92
N GLU A 15 -8.61 -3.62 -3.98
CA GLU A 15 -9.20 -2.63 -3.07
C GLU A 15 -9.10 -3.06 -1.60
N GLU A 16 -9.38 -4.33 -1.29
CA GLU A 16 -9.25 -4.87 0.07
C GLU A 16 -7.80 -4.83 0.58
N ASP A 17 -6.83 -5.11 -0.29
CA ASP A 17 -5.41 -5.09 0.10
C ASP A 17 -4.87 -3.65 0.23
N VAL A 18 -5.32 -2.71 -0.62
CA VAL A 18 -5.08 -1.26 -0.43
C VAL A 18 -5.60 -0.80 0.93
N MET A 19 -6.85 -1.10 1.27
CA MET A 19 -7.45 -0.69 2.55
C MET A 19 -6.67 -1.23 3.76
N LYS A 20 -6.23 -2.49 3.72
CA LYS A 20 -5.41 -3.06 4.81
C LYS A 20 -4.08 -2.35 4.96
N ILE A 21 -3.41 -2.03 3.85
CA ILE A 21 -2.13 -1.31 3.89
C ILE A 21 -2.34 0.08 4.48
N GLU A 22 -3.41 0.78 4.11
CA GLU A 22 -3.76 2.08 4.70
C GLU A 22 -4.03 1.98 6.20
N GLU A 23 -4.79 0.98 6.65
CA GLU A 23 -5.03 0.72 8.06
C GLU A 23 -3.72 0.47 8.82
N MET A 24 -2.78 -0.29 8.24
CA MET A 24 -1.46 -0.53 8.81
C MET A 24 -0.64 0.75 8.93
N ILE A 25 -0.64 1.60 7.89
CA ILE A 25 0.02 2.91 7.90
C ILE A 25 -0.57 3.80 9.00
N LEU A 26 -1.90 3.91 9.07
CA LEU A 26 -2.61 4.71 10.06
C LEU A 26 -2.35 4.22 11.49
N ALA A 27 -2.37 2.90 11.70
CA ALA A 27 -2.04 2.30 12.98
C ALA A 27 -0.61 2.66 13.40
N CYS A 28 0.36 2.57 12.48
CA CYS A 28 1.76 2.91 12.73
C CYS A 28 1.95 4.40 13.08
N LEU A 29 1.25 5.30 12.37
CA LEU A 29 1.27 6.74 12.66
C LEU A 29 0.65 7.08 14.02
N SER A 30 -0.33 6.30 14.46
CA SER A 30 -1.04 6.48 15.73
C SER A 30 -0.25 6.00 16.96
N VAL A 31 0.81 5.20 16.77
CA VAL A 31 1.69 4.77 17.87
C VAL A 31 2.48 5.98 18.39
N LYS A 32 2.21 6.39 19.64
CA LYS A 32 2.92 7.47 20.34
C LYS A 32 4.06 6.91 21.22
N GLY A 33 5.22 7.60 21.22
CA GLY A 33 6.41 7.29 22.02
C GLY A 33 7.46 6.44 21.28
N ASP A 34 8.54 6.06 21.98
CA ASP A 34 9.74 5.33 21.47
C ASP A 34 9.48 3.90 20.93
N LYS A 35 8.23 3.57 20.60
CA LYS A 35 7.80 2.28 20.07
C LYS A 35 7.48 2.32 18.57
N LYS A 36 7.89 3.37 17.85
CA LYS A 36 7.96 3.32 16.38
C LYS A 36 9.09 2.38 16.00
N CYS A 37 8.74 1.11 15.84
CA CYS A 37 9.70 0.06 15.53
C CYS A 37 10.01 0.09 14.03
N PRO A 38 11.28 0.20 13.61
CA PRO A 38 11.68 0.15 12.20
C PRO A 38 11.09 -1.05 11.44
N LEU A 39 10.82 -2.15 12.14
CA LEU A 39 10.18 -3.35 11.60
C LEU A 39 8.79 -3.09 10.99
N TYR A 40 8.02 -2.12 11.48
CA TYR A 40 6.70 -1.81 10.90
C TYR A 40 6.82 -1.22 9.50
N GLN A 41 7.84 -0.39 9.28
CA GLN A 41 8.09 0.23 8.00
C GLN A 41 8.50 -0.82 6.95
N ASP A 42 9.45 -1.70 7.28
CA ASP A 42 9.87 -2.80 6.41
C ASP A 42 8.70 -3.73 6.03
N VAL A 43 7.79 -3.96 6.97
CA VAL A 43 6.57 -4.74 6.72
C VAL A 43 5.63 -4.01 5.77
N ILE A 44 5.39 -2.71 5.96
CA ILE A 44 4.56 -1.89 5.07
C ILE A 44 5.14 -1.87 3.66
N ASP A 45 6.45 -1.62 3.52
CA ASP A 45 7.15 -1.62 2.22
C ASP A 45 6.99 -2.99 1.52
N THR A 46 7.10 -4.08 2.28
CA THR A 46 6.89 -5.44 1.76
C THR A 46 5.43 -5.67 1.32
N GLN A 47 4.44 -5.13 2.05
CA GLN A 47 3.03 -5.22 1.65
C GLN A 47 2.76 -4.43 0.36
N ILE A 48 3.31 -3.21 0.23
CA ILE A 48 3.21 -2.40 -0.99
C ILE A 48 3.87 -3.14 -2.17
N TYR A 49 5.02 -3.77 -1.95
CA TYR A 49 5.64 -4.61 -2.98
C TYR A 49 4.75 -5.79 -3.39
N GLY A 50 4.12 -6.47 -2.44
CA GLY A 50 3.14 -7.53 -2.71
C GLY A 50 1.98 -7.05 -3.57
N LEU A 51 1.37 -5.92 -3.19
CA LEU A 51 0.30 -5.28 -3.96
C LEU A 51 0.75 -4.90 -5.38
N SER A 52 2.00 -4.43 -5.54
CA SER A 52 2.54 -4.10 -6.87
C SER A 52 2.54 -5.32 -7.81
N LYS A 53 2.73 -6.54 -7.28
CA LYS A 53 2.68 -7.77 -8.07
C LYS A 53 1.25 -8.13 -8.47
N GLU A 54 0.28 -7.93 -7.59
CA GLU A 54 -1.14 -8.12 -7.91
C GLU A 54 -1.62 -7.12 -8.97
N ILE A 55 -1.21 -5.86 -8.85
CA ILE A 55 -1.50 -4.80 -9.84
C ILE A 55 -0.86 -5.15 -11.19
N ASN A 56 0.40 -5.58 -11.21
CA ASN A 56 1.06 -5.99 -12.46
C ASN A 56 0.30 -7.13 -13.15
N LEU A 57 -0.13 -8.14 -12.40
CA LEU A 57 -0.96 -9.22 -12.94
C LEU A 57 -2.30 -8.69 -13.47
N ALA A 58 -2.95 -7.77 -12.75
CA ALA A 58 -4.21 -7.16 -13.18
C ALA A 58 -4.06 -6.33 -14.46
N VAL A 59 -2.91 -5.66 -14.65
CA VAL A 59 -2.55 -4.97 -15.90
C VAL A 59 -2.34 -5.98 -17.03
N GLU A 60 -1.56 -7.04 -16.78
CA GLU A 60 -1.25 -8.08 -17.79
C GLU A 60 -2.51 -8.77 -18.34
N ILE A 61 -3.50 -9.02 -17.48
CA ILE A 61 -4.78 -9.63 -17.91
C ILE A 61 -5.80 -8.62 -18.47
N GLY A 62 -5.44 -7.33 -18.54
CA GLY A 62 -6.32 -6.26 -19.04
C GLY A 62 -7.45 -5.85 -18.09
N CYS A 63 -7.33 -6.17 -16.80
CA CYS A 63 -8.31 -5.78 -15.78
C CYS A 63 -8.15 -4.30 -15.36
N MET A 64 -6.96 -3.73 -15.47
CA MET A 64 -6.71 -2.30 -15.19
C MET A 64 -5.64 -1.73 -16.13
N THR A 65 -5.56 -0.41 -16.22
CA THR A 65 -4.49 0.26 -16.96
C THR A 65 -3.23 0.36 -16.09
N ASN A 66 -2.07 0.52 -16.73
CA ASN A 66 -0.80 0.70 -16.02
C ASN A 66 -0.81 2.00 -15.20
N GLU A 67 -1.43 3.05 -15.74
CA GLU A 67 -1.57 4.37 -15.11
C GLU A 67 -2.38 4.26 -13.81
N ALA A 68 -3.55 3.61 -13.85
CA ALA A 68 -4.37 3.41 -12.65
C ALA A 68 -3.64 2.59 -11.58
N GLY A 69 -2.90 1.56 -11.99
CA GLY A 69 -2.08 0.78 -11.07
C GLY A 69 -0.96 1.60 -10.41
N LYS A 70 -0.32 2.49 -11.16
CA LYS A 70 0.72 3.41 -10.64
C LYS A 70 0.15 4.45 -9.70
N GLU A 71 -1.03 5.00 -9.99
CA GLU A 71 -1.70 5.97 -9.11
C GLU A 71 -1.97 5.36 -7.73
N ILE A 72 -2.51 4.13 -7.68
CA ILE A 72 -2.75 3.40 -6.42
C ILE A 72 -1.46 3.24 -5.60
N LEU A 73 -0.37 2.82 -6.25
CA LEU A 73 0.91 2.64 -5.55
C LEU A 73 1.50 3.96 -5.06
N ALA A 74 1.44 5.01 -5.89
CA ALA A 74 1.95 6.33 -5.53
C ALA A 74 1.21 6.93 -4.32
N GLU A 75 -0.10 6.75 -4.23
CA GLU A 75 -0.88 7.21 -3.07
C GLU A 75 -0.48 6.47 -1.78
N LEU A 76 -0.24 5.16 -1.85
CA LEU A 76 0.23 4.38 -0.70
C LEU A 76 1.65 4.75 -0.28
N GLU A 77 2.55 4.97 -1.24
CA GLU A 77 3.92 5.41 -0.99
C GLU A 77 3.96 6.80 -0.35
N GLU A 78 3.13 7.73 -0.83
CA GLU A 78 2.99 9.07 -0.24
C GLU A 78 2.52 8.97 1.22
N LYS A 79 1.48 8.16 1.51
CA LYS A 79 0.99 7.93 2.88
C LYS A 79 2.06 7.27 3.75
N ALA A 80 2.79 6.29 3.23
CA ALA A 80 3.87 5.62 3.95
C ALA A 80 5.02 6.58 4.26
N SER A 81 5.33 7.54 3.38
CA SER A 81 6.39 8.55 3.57
C SER A 81 6.21 9.38 4.85
N LEU A 82 4.97 9.55 5.32
CA LEU A 82 4.66 10.25 6.57
C LEU A 82 5.27 9.55 7.79
N ILE A 83 5.41 8.23 7.75
CA ILE A 83 6.04 7.43 8.81
C ILE A 83 7.52 7.84 8.94
N TYR A 84 8.23 7.88 7.82
CA TYR A 84 9.66 8.24 7.74
C TYR A 84 9.94 9.65 8.26
N SER A 85 9.10 10.62 7.88
CA SER A 85 9.26 12.01 8.33
C SER A 85 9.14 12.18 9.85
N THR A 86 8.33 11.33 10.50
CA THR A 86 8.15 11.39 11.95
C THR A 86 9.33 10.77 12.70
N ASP A 87 9.94 9.72 12.14
CA ASP A 87 11.12 9.05 12.73
C ASP A 87 12.40 9.90 12.65
N LEU A 88 12.49 10.81 11.69
CA LEU A 88 13.58 11.78 11.64
C LEU A 88 13.48 12.82 12.75
N GLN A 89 12.26 13.17 13.20
CA GLN A 89 12.07 14.13 14.29
C GLN A 89 12.34 13.53 15.67
N SER A 90 12.10 12.22 15.86
CA SER A 90 12.39 11.54 17.13
C SER A 90 13.87 11.33 17.39
N LYS A 91 14.71 11.28 16.34
CA LYS A 91 16.18 11.17 16.47
C LYS A 91 16.91 12.49 16.76
N VAL A 92 16.21 13.63 16.67
CA VAL A 92 16.80 14.97 16.82
C VAL A 92 16.54 15.60 18.21
N ASN A 93 15.65 15.00 19.01
CA ASN A 93 15.43 15.34 20.43
C ASN A 93 16.12 14.35 21.36
#